data_AF-L0DSI7-F1
#
_entry.id   AF-L0DSI7-F1
#
_cell.length_a   1.000
_cell.length_b   1.000
_cell.length_c   1.000
_cell.angle_alpha   90.00
_cell.angle_beta   90.00
_cell.angle_gamma   90.00
#
_symmetry.space_group_name_H-M   'P 1'
#
loop_
_entity.id
_entity.type
_entity.pdbx_description
1 polymer ?
#
loop_
_entity_poly.entity_id
_entity_poly.type
_entity_poly.pdbx_seq_one_letter_code
_entity_poly.pdbx_strand_id
1 'polypeptide(L)'
;MSSSDLRDSRLALRILLGFSALVALLVALVVLAAAVTLPGLSEWVAVTFDSGIGLKNAAIIAAVIAVTVMIVFALAAGEGIIGEIQFMIPGFFLFFVFFWLMIAWVF
;
A
#
# COMPACT_ATOMS: atom_id res chain seq x y z
N MET A 1 -23.30 -49.39 8.71
CA MET A 1 -22.90 -48.05 9.19
C MET A 1 -23.43 -47.89 10.62
N SER A 2 -22.56 -47.65 11.60
CA SER A 2 -22.97 -47.55 13.01
C SER A 2 -23.73 -46.24 13.27
N SER A 3 -24.63 -46.21 14.25
CA SER A 3 -25.42 -45.01 14.61
C SER A 3 -24.58 -43.84 15.14
N SER A 4 -23.29 -44.05 15.40
CA SER A 4 -22.31 -42.99 15.71
C SER A 4 -21.89 -42.21 14.45
N ASP A 5 -21.74 -42.90 13.32
CA ASP A 5 -21.22 -42.37 12.04
C ASP A 5 -22.19 -41.35 11.39
N LEU A 6 -23.51 -41.62 11.52
CA LEU A 6 -24.57 -40.70 11.06
C LEU A 6 -24.70 -39.44 11.94
N ARG A 7 -24.26 -39.49 13.21
CA ARG A 7 -24.26 -38.33 14.11
C ARG A 7 -23.05 -37.43 13.81
N ASP A 8 -21.88 -38.02 13.58
CA ASP A 8 -20.66 -37.29 13.21
C ASP A 8 -20.81 -36.59 11.86
N SER A 9 -21.44 -37.24 10.87
CA SER A 9 -21.72 -36.63 9.56
C SER A 9 -22.64 -35.39 9.65
N ARG A 10 -23.61 -35.39 10.57
CA ARG A 10 -24.53 -34.25 10.80
C ARG A 10 -23.85 -33.12 11.58
N LEU A 11 -22.92 -33.44 12.47
CA LEU A 11 -22.09 -32.44 13.17
C LEU A 11 -21.12 -31.78 12.20
N ALA A 12 -20.43 -32.57 11.37
CA ALA A 12 -19.55 -32.07 10.33
C ALA A 12 -20.29 -31.15 9.34
N LEU A 13 -21.50 -31.54 8.90
CA LEU A 13 -22.32 -30.70 8.03
C LEU A 13 -22.75 -29.38 8.70
N ARG A 14 -23.11 -29.39 9.98
CA ARG A 14 -23.48 -28.18 10.73
C ARG A 14 -22.30 -27.24 10.94
N ILE A 15 -21.12 -27.78 11.23
CA ILE A 15 -19.88 -27.00 11.36
C ILE A 15 -19.50 -26.39 10.02
N LEU A 16 -19.55 -27.17 8.94
CA LEU A 16 -19.28 -26.69 7.59
C LEU A 16 -20.25 -25.58 7.17
N LEU A 17 -21.57 -25.79 7.39
CA LEU A 17 -22.60 -24.80 7.07
C LEU A 17 -22.46 -23.53 7.92
N GLY A 18 -22.18 -23.69 9.21
CA GLY A 18 -21.94 -22.57 10.12
C GLY A 18 -20.71 -21.76 9.73
N PHE A 19 -19.62 -22.44 9.37
CA PHE A 19 -18.40 -21.79 8.88
C PHE A 19 -18.63 -21.10 7.52
N SER A 20 -19.30 -21.75 6.58
CA SER A 20 -19.61 -21.13 5.28
C SER A 20 -20.53 -19.91 5.42
N ALA A 21 -21.49 -19.96 6.34
CA ALA A 21 -22.38 -18.83 6.61
C ALA A 21 -21.62 -17.65 7.25
N LEU A 22 -20.70 -17.93 8.17
CA LEU A 22 -19.83 -16.92 8.77
C LEU A 22 -18.93 -16.26 7.71
N VAL A 23 -18.31 -17.06 6.83
CA VAL A 23 -17.47 -16.54 5.74
C VAL A 23 -18.30 -15.70 4.76
N ALA A 24 -19.50 -16.17 4.38
CA ALA A 24 -20.40 -15.41 3.50
C ALA A 24 -20.83 -14.08 4.13
N LEU A 25 -21.13 -14.07 5.42
CA LEU A 25 -21.46 -12.86 6.17
C LEU A 25 -20.28 -11.88 6.21
N LEU A 26 -19.07 -12.38 6.44
CA LEU A 26 -17.85 -11.57 6.50
C LEU A 26 -17.57 -10.93 5.14
N VAL A 27 -17.68 -11.70 4.05
CA VAL A 27 -17.55 -11.19 2.68
C VAL A 27 -18.63 -10.14 2.39
N ALA A 28 -19.90 -10.38 2.77
CA ALA A 28 -20.97 -9.42 2.59
C ALA A 28 -20.73 -8.10 3.34
N LEU A 29 -20.20 -8.16 4.56
CA LEU A 29 -19.84 -6.98 5.34
C LEU A 29 -18.68 -6.20 4.71
N VAL A 30 -17.68 -6.88 4.15
CA VAL A 30 -16.58 -6.23 3.42
C VAL A 30 -17.09 -5.55 2.16
N VAL A 31 -17.97 -6.20 1.39
CA VAL A 31 -18.57 -5.62 0.18
C VAL A 31 -19.44 -4.41 0.54
N LEU A 32 -20.21 -4.47 1.62
CA LEU A 32 -21.02 -3.36 2.10
C LEU A 32 -20.15 -2.18 2.56
N ALA A 33 -19.10 -2.45 3.33
CA ALA A 33 -18.14 -1.44 3.77
C ALA A 33 -17.45 -0.77 2.57
N ALA A 34 -17.06 -1.56 1.57
CA ALA A 34 -16.51 -1.05 0.32
C ALA A 34 -17.54 -0.19 -0.43
N ALA A 35 -18.78 -0.64 -0.58
CA ALA A 35 -19.83 0.10 -1.29
C ALA A 35 -20.18 1.45 -0.63
N VAL A 36 -20.09 1.54 0.70
CA VAL A 36 -20.34 2.79 1.44
C VAL A 36 -19.13 3.73 1.41
N THR A 37 -17.91 3.19 1.45
CA THR A 37 -16.68 4.01 1.51
C THR A 37 -16.14 4.39 0.12
N LEU A 38 -16.38 3.59 -0.92
CA LEU A 38 -15.90 3.86 -2.29
C LEU A 38 -16.31 5.23 -2.86
N PRO A 39 -17.59 5.66 -2.76
CA PRO A 39 -18.02 6.94 -3.33
C PRO A 39 -17.30 8.13 -2.69
N GLY A 40 -17.13 8.09 -1.37
CA GLY A 40 -16.36 9.11 -0.63
C GLY A 40 -14.86 9.01 -0.87
N LEU A 41 -14.34 7.80 -1.13
CA LEU A 41 -12.93 7.59 -1.45
C LEU A 41 -12.59 8.19 -2.83
N SER A 42 -13.45 8.03 -3.85
CA SER A 42 -13.21 8.63 -5.17
C SER A 42 -13.23 10.15 -5.15
N GLU A 43 -14.11 10.76 -4.37
CA GLU A 43 -14.19 12.21 -4.20
C GLU A 43 -13.02 12.75 -3.37
N TRP A 44 -12.64 12.05 -2.30
CA TRP A 44 -11.46 12.39 -1.50
C TRP A 44 -10.15 12.24 -2.30
N VAL A 45 -10.06 11.19 -3.12
CA VAL A 45 -8.94 10.97 -4.05
C VAL A 45 -8.90 12.08 -5.09
N ALA A 46 -10.03 12.43 -5.71
CA ALA A 46 -10.08 13.55 -6.64
C ALA A 46 -9.69 14.87 -5.95
N VAL A 47 -10.29 15.23 -4.82
CA VAL A 47 -9.96 16.49 -4.13
C VAL A 47 -8.49 16.55 -3.65
N THR A 48 -7.87 15.41 -3.31
CA THR A 48 -6.49 15.35 -2.80
C THR A 48 -5.44 15.17 -3.90
N PHE A 49 -5.81 14.56 -5.03
CA PHE A 49 -4.89 14.11 -6.09
C PHE A 49 -5.26 14.58 -7.52
N ASP A 50 -6.24 15.48 -7.68
CA ASP A 50 -6.64 16.08 -8.99
C ASP A 50 -5.93 17.43 -9.24
N SER A 51 -5.26 17.98 -8.24
CA SER A 51 -4.43 19.18 -8.40
C SER A 51 -3.03 18.88 -7.93
N GLY A 52 -2.23 18.28 -8.82
CA GLY A 52 -0.82 18.08 -8.57
C GLY A 52 -0.17 19.34 -8.01
N ILE A 53 0.69 19.14 -7.02
CA ILE A 53 1.27 20.19 -6.16
C ILE A 53 2.08 21.24 -6.97
N GLY A 54 2.24 21.01 -8.27
CA GLY A 54 2.93 21.86 -9.23
C GLY A 54 4.42 21.55 -9.25
N LEU A 55 5.04 21.64 -10.44
CA LEU A 55 6.45 21.29 -10.66
C LEU A 55 7.40 21.90 -9.62
N LYS A 56 7.15 23.15 -9.20
CA LYS A 56 8.00 23.86 -8.23
C LYS A 56 7.94 23.23 -6.84
N ASN A 57 6.75 23.04 -6.29
CA ASN A 57 6.59 22.51 -4.93
C ASN A 57 6.91 21.01 -4.89
N ALA A 58 6.57 20.27 -5.95
CA ALA A 58 6.96 18.87 -6.11
C ALA A 58 8.49 18.71 -6.10
N ALA A 59 9.25 19.63 -6.71
CA ALA A 59 10.71 19.58 -6.67
C ALA A 59 11.26 19.74 -5.24
N ILE A 60 10.67 20.61 -4.42
CA ILE A 60 11.10 20.81 -3.02
C ILE A 60 10.86 19.52 -2.22
N ILE A 61 9.66 18.95 -2.33
CA ILE A 61 9.29 17.71 -1.62
C ILE A 61 10.16 16.53 -2.09
N ALA A 62 10.34 16.38 -3.40
CA ALA A 62 11.17 15.32 -3.99
C ALA A 62 12.64 15.43 -3.56
N ALA A 63 13.19 16.65 -3.45
CA ALA A 63 14.54 16.86 -2.95
C ALA A 63 14.69 16.40 -1.50
N VAL A 64 13.75 16.75 -0.62
CA VAL A 64 13.78 16.32 0.80
C VAL A 64 13.69 14.80 0.91
N ILE A 65 12.81 14.16 0.14
CA ILE A 65 12.66 12.70 0.11
C ILE A 65 13.94 12.04 -0.42
N ALA A 66 14.47 12.51 -1.55
CA ALA A 66 15.67 11.96 -2.15
C ALA A 66 16.88 12.07 -1.20
N VAL A 67 17.09 13.22 -0.54
CA VAL A 67 18.14 13.37 0.49
C VAL A 67 17.94 12.40 1.64
N THR A 68 16.70 12.24 2.13
CA THR A 68 16.39 11.30 3.21
C THR A 68 16.74 9.86 2.83
N VAL A 69 16.37 9.43 1.62
CA VAL A 69 16.74 8.11 1.07
C VAL A 69 18.25 7.97 0.98
N MET A 70 18.96 9.00 0.50
CA MET A 70 20.42 8.96 0.43
C MET A 70 21.09 8.85 1.80
N ILE A 71 20.53 9.48 2.84
CA ILE A 71 21.01 9.33 4.22
C ILE A 71 20.81 7.89 4.69
N VAL A 72 19.65 7.27 4.42
CA VAL A 72 19.39 5.87 4.78
C VAL A 72 20.39 4.94 4.09
N PHE A 73 20.64 5.15 2.79
CA PHE A 73 21.64 4.35 2.06
C PHE A 73 23.06 4.60 2.55
N ALA A 74 23.43 5.84 2.86
CA ALA A 74 24.72 6.16 3.46
C ALA A 74 24.97 5.43 4.78
N LEU A 75 23.93 5.32 5.62
CA LEU A 75 24.00 4.60 6.88
C LEU A 75 24.05 3.09 6.68
N ALA A 76 23.36 2.56 5.67
CA ALA A 76 23.34 1.13 5.35
C ALA A 76 24.61 0.64 4.63
N ALA A 77 25.29 1.51 3.88
CA ALA A 77 26.44 1.18 3.04
C ALA A 77 27.69 0.72 3.81
N GLY A 78 27.82 1.04 5.11
CA GLY A 78 28.88 0.51 5.97
C GLY A 78 30.28 1.09 5.75
N GLU A 79 30.73 1.31 4.51
CA GLU A 79 32.06 1.87 4.17
C GLU A 79 32.08 3.42 4.13
N GLY A 80 30.93 4.05 4.32
CA GLY A 80 30.78 5.49 4.49
C GLY A 80 30.61 6.26 3.18
N ILE A 81 30.02 7.45 3.31
CA ILE A 81 29.58 8.36 2.24
C ILE A 81 30.66 8.63 1.18
N ILE A 82 31.94 8.60 1.58
CA ILE A 82 33.07 8.99 0.71
C ILE A 82 33.40 7.90 -0.32
N GLY A 83 33.36 6.61 0.06
CA GLY A 83 33.72 5.51 -0.84
C GLY A 83 32.68 5.30 -1.96
N GLU A 84 31.41 5.52 -1.64
CA GLU A 84 30.29 5.26 -2.55
C GLU A 84 29.74 6.53 -3.21
N ILE A 85 30.39 7.69 -3.05
CA ILE A 85 29.85 8.97 -3.53
C ILE A 85 29.55 8.97 -5.04
N GLN A 86 30.34 8.21 -5.81
CA GLN A 86 30.15 7.99 -7.25
C GLN A 86 28.83 7.28 -7.60
N PHE A 87 28.28 6.46 -6.69
CA PHE A 87 26.98 5.82 -6.83
C PHE A 87 25.87 6.66 -6.18
N MET A 88 26.20 7.36 -5.10
CA MET A 88 25.27 8.22 -4.38
C MET A 88 24.78 9.41 -5.21
N ILE A 89 25.67 10.06 -5.97
CA ILE A 89 25.30 11.23 -6.77
C ILE A 89 24.32 10.87 -7.90
N PRO A 90 24.58 9.88 -8.77
CA PRO A 90 23.62 9.45 -9.77
C PRO A 90 22.33 8.90 -9.15
N GLY A 91 22.44 8.15 -8.04
CA GLY A 91 21.29 7.65 -7.29
C GLY A 91 20.38 8.78 -6.81
N PHE A 92 20.95 9.85 -6.24
CA PHE A 92 20.21 11.04 -5.83
C PHE A 92 19.39 11.62 -7.00
N PHE A 93 20.02 11.86 -8.15
CA PHE A 93 19.31 12.43 -9.30
C PHE A 93 18.23 11.49 -9.85
N LEU A 94 18.48 10.17 -9.85
CA LEU A 94 17.50 9.19 -10.28
C LEU A 94 16.27 9.18 -9.36
N PHE A 95 16.47 9.10 -8.05
CA PHE A 95 15.38 9.16 -7.08
C PHE A 95 14.68 10.51 -7.09
N PHE A 96 15.43 11.60 -7.21
CA PHE A 96 14.88 12.95 -7.32
C PHE A 96 13.94 13.07 -8.52
N VAL A 97 14.39 12.72 -9.73
CA VAL A 97 13.56 12.82 -10.94
C VAL A 97 12.36 11.90 -10.85
N PHE A 98 12.55 10.67 -10.34
CA PHE A 98 11.46 9.73 -10.14
C PHE A 98 10.38 10.28 -9.20
N PHE A 99 10.75 10.70 -7.98
CA PHE A 99 9.80 11.27 -7.03
C PHE A 99 9.22 12.59 -7.51
N TRP A 100 10.02 13.44 -8.16
CA TRP A 100 9.58 14.74 -8.67
C TRP A 100 8.47 14.57 -9.71
N LEU A 101 8.65 13.69 -10.69
CA LEU A 101 7.64 13.44 -11.72
C LEU A 101 6.42 12.72 -11.14
N MET A 102 6.60 11.75 -10.23
CA MET A 102 5.46 11.09 -9.58
C MET A 102 4.64 12.08 -8.73
N ILE A 103 5.28 12.96 -7.96
CA ILE A 103 4.58 13.95 -7.11
C ILE A 103 3.98 15.09 -7.96
N ALA A 104 4.60 15.42 -9.10
CA ALA A 104 4.12 16.48 -9.96
C ALA A 104 2.96 16.06 -10.88
N TRP A 105 2.90 14.78 -11.29
CA TRP A 105 1.96 14.29 -12.32
C TRP A 105 1.06 13.14 -11.91
N VAL A 106 1.46 12.28 -10.97
CA VAL A 106 0.64 11.13 -10.53
C VAL A 106 -0.26 11.52 -9.35
N PHE A 107 0.05 12.64 -8.71
CA PHE A 107 -0.75 13.30 -7.68
C PHE A 107 -1.02 14.74 -8.08
#